data_AF-A0A8K1H0Q4-F1
#
_entry.id   AF-A0A8K1H0Q4-F1
#
_cell.length_a   1.000
_cell.length_b   1.000
_cell.length_c   1.000
_cell.angle_alpha   90.00
_cell.angle_beta   90.00
_cell.angle_gamma   90.00
#
_symmetry.space_group_name_H-M   'P 1'
#
loop_
_entity.id
_entity.type
_entity.pdbx_description
1 polymer ?
#
loop_
_entity_poly.entity_id
_entity_poly.type
_entity_poly.pdbx_seq_one_letter_code
_entity_poly.pdbx_strand_id
1 'polypeptide(L)' 'MSISNSNSKDNMSFQELIDELKKAEKALFDLRFKKATRQPFKSHEIKATKKEVARIKTLLRDKV' A
#
# COMPACT_ATOMS: atom_id res chain seq x y z
N MET A 1 19.79 10.44 8.49
CA MET A 1 18.37 10.04 8.31
C MET A 1 18.28 9.32 6.98
N SER A 2 18.25 7.98 6.99
CA SER A 2 18.23 7.16 5.79
C SER A 2 16.86 7.24 5.13
N ILE A 3 16.76 7.96 4.02
CA ILE A 3 15.64 7.82 3.09
C ILE A 3 15.81 6.44 2.46
N SER A 4 15.03 5.46 2.91
CA SER A 4 15.01 4.13 2.31
C SER A 4 14.53 4.26 0.87
N ASN A 5 15.48 4.09 -0.05
CA ASN A 5 15.28 4.11 -1.49
C ASN A 5 14.27 3.01 -1.87
N SER A 6 13.07 3.39 -2.33
CA SER A 6 12.02 2.45 -2.69
C SER A 6 12.17 1.98 -4.14
N ASN A 7 13.29 1.35 -4.47
CA ASN A 7 13.59 0.93 -5.85
C ASN A 7 13.23 -0.54 -6.13
N SER A 8 12.45 -1.19 -5.27
CA SER A 8 12.16 -2.64 -5.40
C SER A 8 10.95 -2.95 -6.27
N LYS A 9 9.94 -2.07 -6.33
CA LYS A 9 8.65 -2.38 -6.98
C LYS A 9 8.60 -2.01 -8.46
N ASP A 10 9.57 -1.26 -8.95
CA ASP A 10 9.61 -0.78 -10.34
C ASP A 10 9.81 -1.94 -11.34
N ASN A 11 10.47 -3.02 -10.90
CA ASN A 11 10.77 -4.19 -11.72
C ASN A 11 9.66 -5.26 -11.76
N MET A 12 8.56 -5.09 -11.00
CA MET A 12 7.45 -6.06 -10.96
C MET A 12 6.64 -6.06 -12.26
N SER A 13 6.09 -7.21 -12.66
CA SER A 13 5.21 -7.28 -13.83
C SER A 13 3.87 -6.57 -13.57
N PHE A 14 3.16 -6.18 -14.64
CA PHE A 14 1.88 -5.47 -14.52
C PHE A 14 0.84 -6.27 -13.72
N GLN A 15 0.79 -7.58 -13.90
CA GLN A 15 -0.13 -8.47 -13.16
C GLN A 15 0.22 -8.54 -11.67
N GLU A 16 1.52 -8.64 -11.35
CA GLU A 16 1.98 -8.66 -9.95
C GLU A 16 1.67 -7.34 -9.22
N LEU A 17 1.80 -6.20 -9.91
CA LEU A 17 1.43 -4.89 -9.36
C LEU A 17 -0.08 -4.80 -9.07
N ILE A 18 -0.93 -5.38 -9.92
CA ILE A 18 -2.38 -5.43 -9.67
C ILE A 18 -2.69 -6.29 -8.44
N ASP A 19 -2.05 -7.45 -8.31
CA ASP A 19 -2.27 -8.33 -7.17
C ASP A 19 -1.76 -7.71 -5.87
N GLU A 20 -0.64 -7.00 -5.91
CA GLU A 20 -0.12 -6.24 -4.78
C GLU A 20 -1.02 -5.07 -4.40
N LEU A 21 -1.60 -4.38 -5.39
CA LEU A 21 -2.62 -3.35 -5.16
C LEU A 21 -3.82 -3.93 -4.40
N LYS A 22 -4.36 -5.07 -4.83
CA LYS A 22 -5.49 -5.73 -4.14
C LYS A 22 -5.14 -6.10 -2.70
N LYS A 23 -3.94 -6.63 -2.46
CA LYS A 23 -3.45 -6.95 -1.11
C LYS A 23 -3.36 -5.70 -0.22
N ALA A 24 -2.79 -4.61 -0.76
CA ALA A 24 -2.64 -3.36 -0.02
C ALA A 24 -4.01 -2.71 0.28
N GLU A 25 -4.97 -2.78 -0.64
CA GLU A 25 -6.34 -2.30 -0.43
C GLU A 25 -7.08 -3.12 0.64
N LYS A 26 -6.90 -4.46 0.65
CA LYS A 26 -7.43 -5.32 1.71
C LYS A 26 -6.85 -4.98 3.08
N ALA A 27 -5.54 -4.79 3.17
CA ALA A 27 -4.88 -4.39 4.43
C ALA A 27 -5.42 -3.03 4.93
N LEU A 28 -5.64 -2.08 4.02
CA LEU A 28 -6.23 -0.79 4.35
C LEU A 28 -7.69 -0.92 4.81
N PHE A 29 -8.46 -1.82 4.21
CA PHE A 29 -9.82 -2.15 4.67
C PHE A 29 -9.78 -2.72 6.09
N ASP A 30 -8.91 -3.68 6.37
CA ASP A 30 -8.79 -4.31 7.69
C ASP A 30 -8.39 -3.28 8.77
N LEU A 31 -7.48 -2.36 8.47
CA LEU A 31 -7.10 -1.29 9.39
C LEU A 31 -8.26 -0.32 9.66
N ARG A 32 -9.07 -0.01 8.65
CA ARG A 32 -10.28 0.81 8.82
C ARG A 32 -11.35 0.06 9.61
N PHE A 33 -11.49 -1.24 9.38
CA PHE A 33 -12.41 -2.09 10.10
C PHE A 33 -12.05 -2.18 11.58
N LYS A 34 -10.78 -2.44 11.91
CA LYS A 34 -10.25 -2.41 13.29
C LYS A 34 -10.48 -1.06 13.96
N LYS A 35 -10.30 0.03 13.22
CA LYS A 35 -10.59 1.38 13.72
C LYS A 35 -12.07 1.57 14.04
N ALA A 36 -12.97 1.10 13.17
CA ALA A 36 -14.41 1.20 13.37
C ALA A 36 -14.89 0.35 14.56
N THR A 37 -14.32 -0.84 14.75
CA THR A 37 -14.63 -1.74 15.87
C THR A 37 -13.95 -1.35 17.18
N ARG A 38 -13.22 -0.23 17.23
CA ARG A 38 -12.43 0.23 18.39
C ARG A 38 -11.43 -0.80 18.91
N GLN A 39 -10.96 -1.68 18.04
CA GLN A 39 -9.86 -2.60 18.38
C GLN A 39 -8.53 -1.83 18.47
N PRO A 40 -7.55 -2.32 19.25
CA PRO A 40 -6.23 -1.72 19.26
C PRO A 40 -5.55 -1.91 17.89
N PHE A 41 -5.10 -0.82 17.29
CA PHE A 41 -4.32 -0.81 16.05
C PHE A 41 -3.32 0.36 16.07
N LYS A 42 -2.27 0.26 15.24
CA LYS A 42 -1.28 1.33 15.13
C LYS A 42 -1.77 2.41 14.16
N SER A 43 -1.99 3.64 14.65
CA SER A 43 -2.57 4.71 13.83
C SER A 43 -1.70 5.14 12.64
N HIS A 44 -0.37 4.99 12.74
CA HIS A 44 0.55 5.34 11.66
C HIS A 44 0.47 4.36 10.47
N GLU A 45 0.03 3.12 10.69
CA GLU A 45 -0.09 2.10 9.64
C GLU A 45 -1.14 2.49 8.60
N ILE A 46 -2.21 3.19 9.00
CA ILE A 46 -3.21 3.71 8.05
C ILE A 46 -2.57 4.70 7.07
N LYS A 47 -1.67 5.58 7.55
CA LYS A 47 -0.99 6.55 6.68
C LYS A 47 0.02 5.86 5.77
N ALA A 48 0.76 4.87 6.29
CA ALA A 48 1.74 4.11 5.53
C ALA A 48 1.08 3.30 4.40
N THR A 49 0.04 2.53 4.71
CA THR A 49 -0.72 1.72 3.73
C THR A 49 -1.38 2.58 2.65
N LYS A 50 -1.94 3.75 3.01
CA LYS A 50 -2.43 4.74 2.03
C LYS A 50 -1.35 5.16 1.04
N LYS A 51 -0.15 5.49 1.54
CA LYS A 51 0.98 5.89 0.68
C LYS A 51 1.46 4.74 -0.20
N GLU A 52 1.41 3.51 0.28
CA GLU A 52 1.77 2.33 -0.49
C GLU A 52 0.79 2.08 -1.65
N VAL A 53 -0.52 2.14 -1.39
CA VAL A 53 -1.55 2.06 -2.45
C VAL A 53 -1.34 3.15 -3.49
N ALA A 54 -1.06 4.39 -3.06
CA ALA A 54 -0.81 5.50 -3.97
C ALA A 54 0.42 5.25 -4.86
N ARG A 55 1.54 4.78 -4.28
CA ARG A 55 2.75 4.44 -5.04
C ARG A 55 2.50 3.36 -6.08
N ILE A 56 1.80 2.29 -5.73
CA ILE A 56 1.47 1.20 -6.68
C ILE A 56 0.59 1.75 -7.81
N LYS A 57 -0.39 2.62 -7.51
CA LYS A 57 -1.22 3.27 -8.52
C LYS A 57 -0.43 4.20 -9.45
N THR A 58 0.58 4.89 -8.93
CA THR A 58 1.51 5.69 -9.76
C THR A 58 2.32 4.80 -10.69
N LEU A 59 2.95 3.74 -10.18
CA LEU A 59 3.72 2.80 -10.99
C LEU A 59 2.86 2.13 -12.08
N LEU A 60 1.62 1.77 -11.76
CA LEU A 60 0.67 1.24 -12.75
C LEU A 60 0.35 2.26 -13.84
N ARG A 61 0.21 3.55 -13.50
CA ARG A 61 -0.02 4.61 -14.48
C ARG A 61 1.18 4.82 -15.38
N ASP A 62 2.40 4.75 -14.84
CA ASP A 62 3.63 4.98 -15.59
C ASP A 62 3.97 3.82 -16.55
N LYS A 63 3.38 2.62 -16.34
CA LYS A 63 3.54 1.44 -17.19
C LYS A 63 2.47 1.28 -18.29
N VAL A 64 1.41 2.10 -18.26
CA VAL A 64 0.35 2.13 -19.29
C VAL A 64 0.77 3.08 -20.40
#